data_AF-A0A8K0EUT9-F1
#
_entry.id   AF-A0A8K0EUT9-F1
#
_cell.length_a   1.000
_cell.length_b   1.000
_cell.length_c   1.000
_cell.angle_alpha   90.00
_cell.angle_beta   90.00
_cell.angle_gamma   90.00
#
_symmetry.space_group_name_H-M   'P 1'
#
loop_
_entity.id
_entity.type
_entity.pdbx_description
1 polymer ?
#
loop_
_entity_poly.entity_id
_entity_poly.type
_entity_poly.pdbx_seq_one_letter_code
_entity_poly.pdbx_strand_id
1 'polypeptide(L)'
;MIEPTLNPANVSAGRTIGPVLDCMETCGGLSLTECDRIRHELTFFSRFKEFVATVNSAGDMCRRLLGASVEVCLPERAPMFLREERGNEIVFLHVGDYNGKLVQPLLKQAVQSSSRYGVTVSEDAIQPGDAMTDRLLDHLLKRNVRMVVPIITPQALHSSHWSALGYEFSVQNKDLVFPVFAYPEGTRNRLVEVLSRRCAGMLDMPSTEVPMTEVPLSSTKISLLLTEVLRKVR
;
A
#
# COMPACT_ATOMS: atom_id res chain seq x y z
N MET A 1 9.35 21.24 0.43
CA MET A 1 10.71 21.18 -0.15
C MET A 1 11.39 20.01 0.53
N ILE A 2 11.79 18.97 -0.22
CA ILE A 2 12.53 17.85 0.37
C ILE A 2 13.94 18.36 0.64
N GLU A 3 14.23 18.72 1.89
CA GLU A 3 15.56 19.18 2.28
C GLU A 3 16.42 17.99 2.71
N PRO A 4 17.62 17.83 2.13
CA PRO A 4 18.52 16.76 2.50
C PRO A 4 19.20 17.08 3.84
N THR A 5 18.59 16.70 4.96
CA THR A 5 19.25 16.69 6.28
C THR A 5 20.12 15.43 6.44
N LEU A 6 21.25 15.39 5.72
CA LEU A 6 22.18 14.27 5.81
C LEU A 6 23.15 14.45 6.98
N ASN A 7 22.83 13.80 8.11
CA ASN A 7 23.81 13.48 9.14
C ASN A 7 24.72 12.34 8.59
N PRO A 8 26.06 12.45 8.65
CA PRO A 8 27.00 11.42 8.18
C PRO A 8 26.76 10.00 8.72
N ALA A 9 26.12 9.87 9.88
CA ALA A 9 25.73 8.57 10.45
C ALA A 9 24.61 7.85 9.67
N ASN A 10 23.76 8.57 8.93
CA ASN A 10 22.66 8.01 8.11
C ASN A 10 23.14 7.56 6.70
N VAL A 11 24.41 7.78 6.39
CA VAL A 11 25.05 7.51 5.09
C VAL A 11 25.33 6.01 4.90
N SER A 12 25.48 5.22 5.97
CA SER A 12 25.70 3.77 5.88
C SER A 12 24.48 3.01 5.36
N ALA A 13 23.28 3.38 5.81
CA ALA A 13 22.01 2.84 5.32
C ALA A 13 21.60 3.39 3.93
N GLY A 14 22.26 4.46 3.45
CA GLY A 14 21.87 5.19 2.24
C GLY A 14 22.38 4.61 0.93
N ARG A 15 23.25 3.61 0.95
CA ARG A 15 23.95 3.14 -0.26
C ARG A 15 23.04 2.56 -1.35
N THR A 16 21.78 2.28 -1.06
CA THR A 16 20.84 1.57 -1.94
C THR A 16 19.66 2.46 -2.36
N ILE A 17 19.91 3.48 -3.18
CA ILE A 17 18.84 4.20 -3.88
C ILE A 17 18.31 3.43 -5.10
N GLY A 18 18.98 2.36 -5.51
CA GLY A 18 18.64 1.55 -6.70
C GLY A 18 17.19 1.07 -6.71
N PRO A 19 16.70 0.35 -5.68
CA PRO A 19 15.32 -0.11 -5.63
C PRO A 19 14.29 1.02 -5.72
N VAL A 20 14.60 2.17 -5.12
CA VAL A 20 13.74 3.36 -5.20
C VAL A 20 13.74 3.93 -6.62
N LEU A 21 14.89 4.01 -7.29
CA LEU A 21 14.98 4.45 -8.69
C LEU A 21 14.24 3.51 -9.63
N ASP A 22 14.33 2.20 -9.43
CA ASP A 22 13.63 1.20 -10.23
C ASP A 22 12.10 1.36 -10.08
N CYS A 23 11.61 1.64 -8.87
CA CYS A 23 10.21 1.98 -8.63
C CYS A 23 9.82 3.31 -9.29
N MET A 24 10.63 4.34 -9.15
CA MET A 24 10.38 5.65 -9.76
C MET A 24 10.32 5.56 -11.29
N GLU A 25 11.13 4.71 -11.90
CA GLU A 25 11.12 4.43 -13.34
C GLU A 25 9.85 3.66 -13.74
N THR A 26 9.60 2.51 -13.11
CA THR A 26 8.48 1.61 -13.41
C THR A 26 7.14 2.33 -13.28
N CYS A 27 7.02 3.26 -12.33
CA CYS A 27 5.78 3.99 -12.04
C CYS A 27 5.68 5.34 -12.77
N GLY A 28 6.60 5.58 -13.72
CA GLY A 28 6.64 6.77 -14.57
C GLY A 28 6.91 8.06 -13.81
N GLY A 29 7.49 7.99 -12.61
CA GLY A 29 7.93 9.14 -11.83
C GLY A 29 9.15 9.81 -12.44
N LEU A 30 10.09 9.00 -12.91
CA LEU A 30 11.26 9.40 -13.67
C LEU A 30 11.34 8.59 -14.96
N SER A 31 11.91 9.18 -16.00
CA SER A 31 12.27 8.45 -17.22
C SER A 31 13.49 7.56 -17.00
N LEU A 32 13.65 6.51 -17.82
CA LEU A 32 14.85 5.67 -17.83
C LEU A 32 16.13 6.52 -17.98
N THR A 33 16.11 7.53 -18.84
CA THR A 33 17.25 8.45 -19.04
C THR A 33 17.62 9.25 -17.80
N GLU A 34 16.62 9.68 -17.02
CA GLU A 34 16.86 10.39 -15.76
C GLU A 34 17.41 9.44 -14.69
N CYS A 35 16.83 8.23 -14.60
CA CYS A 35 17.32 7.20 -13.69
C CYS A 35 18.75 6.79 -14.03
N ASP A 36 19.09 6.61 -15.30
CA ASP A 36 20.45 6.28 -15.73
C ASP A 36 21.42 7.41 -15.43
N ARG A 37 21.05 8.67 -15.70
CA ARG A 37 21.87 9.83 -15.31
C ARG A 37 22.19 9.80 -13.81
N ILE A 38 21.19 9.55 -12.98
CA ILE A 38 21.38 9.40 -11.53
C ILE A 38 22.27 8.19 -11.23
N ARG A 39 22.08 7.03 -11.86
CA ARG A 39 22.89 5.82 -11.61
C ARG A 39 24.38 6.03 -11.96
N HIS A 40 24.69 6.85 -12.96
CA HIS A 40 26.06 7.11 -13.43
C HIS A 40 26.87 8.08 -12.56
N GLU A 41 26.25 8.75 -11.59
CA GLU A 41 26.94 9.64 -10.66
C GLU A 41 27.94 8.86 -9.77
N LEU A 42 29.19 9.34 -9.74
CA LEU A 42 30.34 8.60 -9.20
C LEU A 42 30.28 8.40 -7.69
N THR A 43 29.67 9.33 -6.96
CA THR A 43 29.61 9.29 -5.50
C THR A 43 28.17 9.12 -5.03
N PHE A 44 27.99 8.49 -3.88
CA PHE A 44 26.66 8.41 -3.27
C PHE A 44 26.05 9.81 -3.04
N PHE A 45 26.86 10.77 -2.62
CA PHE A 45 26.38 12.12 -2.33
C PHE A 45 25.94 12.85 -3.60
N SER A 46 26.71 12.76 -4.69
CA SER A 46 26.32 13.35 -5.98
C SER A 46 25.08 12.66 -6.55
N ARG A 47 25.00 11.32 -6.45
CA ARG A 47 23.79 10.53 -6.76
C ARG A 47 22.56 11.03 -6.05
N PHE A 48 22.64 11.17 -4.73
CA PHE A 48 21.50 11.57 -3.92
C PHE A 48 21.08 13.02 -4.20
N LYS A 49 22.05 13.93 -4.39
CA LYS A 49 21.75 15.31 -4.80
C LYS A 49 21.04 15.37 -6.14
N GLU A 50 21.55 14.65 -7.14
CA GLU A 50 20.97 14.62 -8.48
C GLU A 50 19.56 14.01 -8.45
N PHE A 51 19.35 12.97 -7.65
CA PHE A 51 18.04 12.35 -7.47
C PHE A 51 17.03 13.34 -6.88
N VAL A 52 17.37 14.01 -5.78
CA VAL A 52 16.48 14.99 -5.14
C VAL A 52 16.22 16.19 -6.05
N ALA A 53 17.24 16.68 -6.77
CA ALA A 53 17.09 17.78 -7.72
C ALA A 53 16.15 17.40 -8.87
N THR A 54 16.30 16.20 -9.43
CA THR A 54 15.45 15.70 -10.52
C THR A 54 14.00 15.57 -10.06
N VAL A 55 13.77 14.95 -8.90
CA VAL A 55 12.42 14.78 -8.33
C VAL A 55 11.76 16.12 -8.00
N ASN A 56 12.51 17.07 -7.43
CA ASN A 56 11.98 18.40 -7.14
C ASN A 56 11.59 19.16 -8.41
N SER A 57 12.38 19.01 -9.48
CA SER A 57 12.13 19.64 -10.78
C SER A 57 10.92 19.04 -11.52
N ALA A 58 10.66 17.74 -11.33
CA ALA A 58 9.51 17.04 -11.88
C ALA A 58 8.17 17.38 -11.17
N GLY A 59 8.21 18.20 -10.12
CA GLY A 59 7.02 18.76 -9.46
C GLY A 59 6.47 17.91 -8.31
N ASP A 60 5.40 18.40 -7.69
CA ASP A 60 4.82 17.82 -6.46
C ASP A 60 4.44 16.34 -6.64
N MET A 61 3.89 15.97 -7.79
CA MET A 61 3.46 14.60 -8.08
C MET A 61 4.62 13.60 -8.07
N CYS A 62 5.80 13.99 -8.55
CA CYS A 62 6.99 13.17 -8.51
C CYS A 62 7.49 13.00 -7.07
N ARG A 63 7.37 14.04 -6.24
CA ARG A 63 7.72 13.97 -4.80
C ARG A 63 6.83 12.99 -4.03
N ARG A 64 5.53 12.95 -4.33
CA ARG A 64 4.60 11.97 -3.72
C ARG A 64 5.02 10.53 -4.04
N LEU A 65 5.35 10.28 -5.32
CA LEU A 65 5.79 8.97 -5.77
C LEU A 65 7.15 8.58 -5.17
N LEU A 66 8.04 9.55 -4.92
CA LEU A 66 9.28 9.31 -4.18
C LEU A 66 9.00 8.82 -2.77
N GLY A 67 8.13 9.52 -2.02
CA GLY A 67 7.69 9.07 -0.70
C GLY A 67 7.12 7.65 -0.76
N ALA A 68 6.24 7.39 -1.73
CA ALA A 68 5.66 6.07 -1.93
C ALA A 68 6.71 4.98 -2.20
N SER A 69 7.66 5.26 -3.09
CA SER A 69 8.74 4.34 -3.48
C SER A 69 9.71 4.08 -2.33
N VAL A 70 10.05 5.11 -1.56
CA VAL A 70 10.89 4.98 -0.36
C VAL A 70 10.18 4.16 0.71
N GLU A 71 8.90 4.43 0.96
CA GLU A 71 8.14 3.70 1.96
C GLU A 71 7.94 2.21 1.60
N VAL A 72 7.91 1.88 0.30
CA VAL A 72 7.83 0.48 -0.18
C VAL A 72 9.19 -0.21 -0.14
N CYS A 73 10.25 0.47 -0.58
CA CYS A 73 11.56 -0.16 -0.76
C CYS A 73 12.48 -0.06 0.47
N LEU A 74 12.26 0.95 1.33
CA LEU A 74 13.11 1.35 2.45
C LEU A 74 12.22 1.83 3.62
N PRO A 75 11.40 0.95 4.23
CA PRO A 75 10.42 1.30 5.25
C PRO A 75 11.03 1.98 6.48
N GLU A 76 12.30 1.71 6.81
CA GLU A 76 13.02 2.35 7.90
C GLU A 76 13.20 3.86 7.69
N ARG A 77 13.01 4.33 6.45
CA ARG A 77 13.08 5.73 6.04
C ARG A 77 11.71 6.37 5.80
N ALA A 78 10.63 5.60 5.92
CA ALA A 78 9.27 6.10 5.83
C ALA A 78 9.02 7.35 6.72
N PRO A 79 9.51 7.43 7.97
CA PRO A 79 9.29 8.62 8.81
C PRO A 79 9.90 9.92 8.30
N MET A 80 10.78 9.84 7.28
CA MET A 80 11.38 11.03 6.65
C MET A 80 10.43 11.73 5.67
N PHE A 81 9.32 11.08 5.30
CA PHE A 81 8.32 11.62 4.38
C PHE A 81 7.01 11.84 5.16
N LEU A 82 6.38 12.99 4.96
CA LEU A 82 5.08 13.25 5.56
C LEU A 82 4.05 12.35 4.86
N ARG A 83 3.31 11.57 5.65
CA ARG A 83 2.32 10.61 5.12
C ARG A 83 1.21 11.29 4.33
N GLU A 84 0.92 12.55 4.66
CA GLU A 84 -0.03 13.39 3.95
C GLU A 84 0.42 13.72 2.52
N GLU A 85 1.73 13.71 2.28
CA GLU A 85 2.32 13.97 0.97
C GLU A 85 2.20 12.76 0.04
N ARG A 86 1.88 11.56 0.52
CA ARG A 86 1.71 10.36 -0.32
C ARG A 86 0.48 10.44 -1.24
N GLY A 87 -0.56 11.12 -0.79
CA GLY A 87 -1.86 11.13 -1.45
C GLY A 87 -2.99 11.15 -0.45
N ASN A 88 -4.22 11.04 -0.93
CA ASN A 88 -5.42 11.10 -0.11
C ASN A 88 -6.45 10.03 -0.50
N GLU A 89 -6.11 9.06 -1.33
CA GLU A 89 -7.02 7.99 -1.75
C GLU A 89 -6.83 6.73 -0.90
N ILE A 90 -7.93 6.12 -0.50
CA ILE A 90 -7.97 4.79 0.11
C ILE A 90 -8.64 3.84 -0.88
N VAL A 91 -7.95 2.79 -1.25
CA VAL A 91 -8.46 1.79 -2.20
C VAL A 91 -8.91 0.55 -1.44
N PHE A 92 -10.16 0.15 -1.58
CA PHE A 92 -10.63 -1.18 -1.13
C PHE A 92 -10.41 -2.19 -2.25
N LEU A 93 -9.56 -3.18 -1.99
CA LEU A 93 -9.19 -4.20 -2.97
C LEU A 93 -9.84 -5.54 -2.59
N HIS A 94 -10.59 -6.17 -3.50
CA HIS A 94 -11.31 -7.41 -3.18
C HIS A 94 -11.53 -8.30 -4.40
N VAL A 95 -11.78 -9.59 -4.18
CA VAL A 95 -12.06 -10.58 -5.24
C VAL A 95 -13.56 -10.80 -5.50
N GLY A 96 -14.42 -9.87 -5.08
CA GLY A 96 -15.88 -9.97 -5.21
C GLY A 96 -16.59 -10.79 -4.13
N ASP A 97 -15.87 -11.52 -3.29
CA ASP A 97 -16.46 -12.22 -2.14
C ASP A 97 -17.19 -11.27 -1.18
N TYR A 98 -18.32 -11.74 -0.66
CA TYR A 98 -19.16 -10.99 0.28
C TYR A 98 -19.57 -9.60 -0.20
N ASN A 99 -19.59 -9.35 -1.52
CA ASN A 99 -19.82 -8.01 -2.07
C ASN A 99 -21.07 -7.33 -1.49
N GLY A 100 -22.20 -8.03 -1.49
CA GLY A 100 -23.47 -7.51 -0.96
C GLY A 100 -23.56 -7.49 0.58
N LYS A 101 -22.70 -8.22 1.30
CA LYS A 101 -22.79 -8.37 2.77
C LYS A 101 -21.77 -7.52 3.54
N LEU A 102 -20.64 -7.20 2.92
CA LEU A 102 -19.51 -6.50 3.53
C LEU A 102 -19.02 -5.35 2.63
N VAL A 103 -18.59 -5.64 1.40
CA VAL A 103 -17.85 -4.68 0.56
C VAL A 103 -18.69 -3.46 0.20
N GLN A 104 -19.85 -3.64 -0.42
CA GLN A 104 -20.72 -2.54 -0.83
C GLN A 104 -21.27 -1.74 0.36
N PRO A 105 -21.74 -2.37 1.46
CA PRO A 105 -22.09 -1.62 2.68
C PRO A 105 -20.94 -0.77 3.22
N LEU A 106 -19.72 -1.32 3.24
CA LEU A 106 -18.53 -0.64 3.73
C LEU A 106 -18.15 0.54 2.83
N LEU A 107 -18.07 0.34 1.52
CA LEU A 107 -17.79 1.40 0.54
C LEU A 107 -18.81 2.53 0.61
N LYS A 108 -20.11 2.22 0.70
CA LYS A 108 -21.18 3.21 0.81
C LYS A 108 -21.00 4.10 2.04
N GLN A 109 -20.69 3.52 3.20
CA GLN A 109 -20.42 4.30 4.41
C GLN A 109 -19.08 5.05 4.34
N ALA A 110 -18.07 4.45 3.72
CA ALA A 110 -16.74 5.03 3.56
C ALA A 110 -16.80 6.32 2.74
N VAL A 111 -17.47 6.30 1.59
CA VAL A 111 -17.68 7.49 0.74
C VAL A 111 -18.36 8.61 1.54
N GLN A 112 -19.39 8.29 2.33
CA GLN A 112 -20.11 9.28 3.15
C GLN A 112 -19.26 9.91 4.27
N SER A 113 -18.29 9.17 4.81
CA SER A 113 -17.50 9.59 5.97
C SER A 113 -16.12 10.15 5.60
N SER A 114 -15.61 9.78 4.42
CA SER A 114 -14.22 10.01 3.98
C SER A 114 -13.79 11.48 4.00
N SER A 115 -14.67 12.40 3.61
CA SER A 115 -14.36 13.84 3.56
C SER A 115 -13.95 14.42 4.91
N ARG A 116 -14.48 13.89 6.02
CA ARG A 116 -14.11 14.30 7.40
C ARG A 116 -12.69 13.93 7.77
N TYR A 117 -12.08 13.01 7.05
CA TYR A 117 -10.72 12.52 7.25
C TYR A 117 -9.77 13.04 6.17
N GLY A 118 -10.22 13.94 5.29
CA GLY A 118 -9.40 14.51 4.22
C GLY A 118 -9.00 13.50 3.15
N VAL A 119 -9.76 12.41 3.01
CA VAL A 119 -9.47 11.32 2.05
C VAL A 119 -10.64 11.08 1.11
N THR A 120 -10.32 10.44 -0.01
CA THR A 120 -11.26 9.87 -0.98
C THR A 120 -11.20 8.35 -0.89
N VAL A 121 -12.26 7.68 -1.33
CA VAL A 121 -12.36 6.22 -1.27
C VAL A 121 -12.72 5.71 -2.66
N SER A 122 -12.01 4.67 -3.10
CA SER A 122 -12.26 3.96 -4.35
C SER A 122 -12.32 2.44 -4.11
N GLU A 123 -12.90 1.75 -5.08
CA GLU A 123 -13.04 0.29 -5.12
C GLU A 123 -12.20 -0.24 -6.29
N ASP A 124 -11.49 -1.34 -6.06
CA ASP A 124 -10.93 -2.16 -7.12
C ASP A 124 -11.30 -3.64 -6.90
N ALA A 125 -12.06 -4.16 -7.85
CA ALA A 125 -12.48 -5.55 -7.89
C ALA A 125 -11.53 -6.33 -8.82
N ILE A 126 -10.83 -7.32 -8.27
CA ILE A 126 -9.90 -8.18 -9.01
C ILE A 126 -10.64 -8.87 -10.16
N GLN A 127 -10.16 -8.65 -11.39
CA GLN A 127 -10.73 -9.27 -12.58
C GLN A 127 -10.18 -10.69 -12.77
N PRO A 128 -10.88 -11.56 -13.53
CA PRO A 128 -10.36 -12.87 -13.89
C PRO A 128 -8.99 -12.75 -14.59
N GLY A 129 -7.98 -13.45 -14.06
CA GLY A 129 -6.60 -13.41 -14.56
C GLY A 129 -5.68 -12.45 -13.82
N ASP A 130 -6.22 -11.53 -13.03
CA ASP A 130 -5.44 -10.63 -12.17
C ASP A 130 -5.09 -11.30 -10.83
N ALA A 131 -3.89 -11.03 -10.31
CA ALA A 131 -3.52 -11.38 -8.95
C ALA A 131 -3.70 -10.20 -7.99
N MET A 132 -4.22 -10.48 -6.80
CA MET A 132 -4.40 -9.51 -5.73
C MET A 132 -3.08 -8.88 -5.28
N THR A 133 -2.01 -9.66 -5.25
CA THR A 133 -0.65 -9.19 -4.91
C THR A 133 -0.17 -8.12 -5.88
N ASP A 134 -0.44 -8.31 -7.16
CA ASP A 134 0.07 -7.46 -8.23
C ASP A 134 -0.72 -6.15 -8.22
N ARG A 135 -2.06 -6.24 -8.10
CA ARG A 135 -2.93 -5.08 -7.94
C ARG A 135 -2.64 -4.29 -6.67
N LEU A 136 -2.36 -4.97 -5.56
CA LEU A 136 -1.96 -4.32 -4.32
C LEU A 136 -0.70 -3.49 -4.54
N LEU A 137 0.32 -4.06 -5.18
CA LEU A 137 1.56 -3.35 -5.51
C LEU A 137 1.31 -2.17 -6.45
N ASP A 138 0.54 -2.38 -7.52
CA ASP A 138 0.17 -1.32 -8.46
C ASP A 138 -0.45 -0.13 -7.74
N HIS A 139 -1.39 -0.36 -6.83
CA HIS A 139 -2.01 0.71 -6.05
C HIS A 139 -1.06 1.35 -5.06
N LEU A 140 -0.22 0.59 -4.37
CA LEU A 140 0.78 1.16 -3.48
C LEU A 140 1.74 2.09 -4.22
N LEU A 141 2.00 1.80 -5.49
CA LEU A 141 2.86 2.62 -6.34
C LEU A 141 2.13 3.76 -7.07
N LYS A 142 0.79 3.85 -6.94
CA LYS A 142 0.03 4.98 -7.49
C LYS A 142 0.24 6.24 -6.68
N ARG A 143 0.38 7.35 -7.41
CA ARG A 143 0.77 8.67 -6.92
C ARG A 143 -0.20 9.34 -5.93
N ASN A 144 -1.44 8.86 -5.83
CA ASN A 144 -2.49 9.44 -4.99
C ASN A 144 -2.99 8.47 -3.90
N VAL A 145 -2.53 7.22 -3.92
CA VAL A 145 -2.99 6.20 -2.98
C VAL A 145 -2.23 6.31 -1.68
N ARG A 146 -2.96 6.70 -0.63
CA ARG A 146 -2.45 6.78 0.73
C ARG A 146 -2.38 5.40 1.39
N MET A 147 -3.39 4.57 1.15
CA MET A 147 -3.52 3.27 1.80
C MET A 147 -4.35 2.32 0.93
N VAL A 148 -4.01 1.04 0.97
CA VAL A 148 -4.81 -0.03 0.37
C VAL A 148 -5.41 -0.89 1.48
N VAL A 149 -6.70 -1.22 1.34
CA VAL A 149 -7.47 -2.04 2.27
C VAL A 149 -7.83 -3.33 1.56
N PRO A 150 -6.95 -4.36 1.56
CA PRO A 150 -7.27 -5.63 0.95
C PRO A 150 -8.26 -6.41 1.82
N ILE A 151 -9.36 -6.86 1.21
CA ILE A 151 -10.33 -7.76 1.82
C ILE A 151 -9.88 -9.19 1.56
N ILE A 152 -9.24 -9.79 2.57
CA ILE A 152 -8.66 -11.13 2.48
C ILE A 152 -9.71 -12.16 2.89
N THR A 153 -10.17 -12.91 1.91
CA THR A 153 -11.07 -14.05 2.08
C THR A 153 -10.37 -15.36 1.72
N PRO A 154 -10.95 -16.54 2.03
CA PRO A 154 -10.41 -17.80 1.54
C PRO A 154 -10.24 -17.83 0.01
N GLN A 155 -11.15 -17.20 -0.75
CA GLN A 155 -11.03 -17.10 -2.21
C GLN A 155 -9.91 -16.14 -2.64
N ALA A 156 -9.70 -15.05 -1.91
CA ALA A 156 -8.60 -14.13 -2.19
C ALA A 156 -7.24 -14.83 -2.11
N LEU A 157 -7.11 -15.83 -1.23
CA LEU A 157 -5.92 -16.66 -1.07
C LEU A 157 -5.85 -17.86 -2.03
N HIS A 158 -6.83 -18.02 -2.92
CA HIS A 158 -6.77 -19.05 -3.95
C HIS A 158 -5.64 -18.74 -4.94
N SER A 159 -4.97 -19.77 -5.49
CA SER A 159 -3.83 -19.57 -6.39
C SER A 159 -4.17 -18.81 -7.68
N SER A 160 -5.44 -18.78 -8.08
CA SER A 160 -5.91 -17.98 -9.21
C SER A 160 -5.91 -16.48 -8.95
N HIS A 161 -5.87 -16.06 -7.67
CA HIS A 161 -5.92 -14.65 -7.26
C HIS A 161 -4.72 -14.25 -6.43
N TRP A 162 -3.79 -15.17 -6.16
CA TRP A 162 -2.60 -14.93 -5.35
C TRP A 162 -1.37 -15.42 -6.09
N SER A 163 -0.49 -14.50 -6.47
CA SER A 163 0.71 -14.84 -7.25
C SER A 163 1.58 -15.86 -6.51
N ALA A 164 2.07 -16.84 -7.25
CA ALA A 164 3.03 -17.84 -6.76
C ALA A 164 4.47 -17.30 -6.77
N LEU A 165 4.74 -16.28 -7.60
CA LEU A 165 5.97 -15.51 -7.56
C LEU A 165 5.84 -14.60 -6.35
N GLY A 166 6.30 -15.12 -5.21
CA GLY A 166 6.33 -14.41 -3.95
C GLY A 166 7.08 -13.11 -4.12
N TYR A 167 6.34 -12.04 -4.43
CA TYR A 167 6.85 -10.70 -4.23
C TYR A 167 6.91 -10.52 -2.71
N GLU A 168 8.04 -10.99 -2.18
CA GLU A 168 8.65 -10.63 -0.92
C GLU A 168 9.09 -9.15 -0.91
N PHE A 169 8.56 -8.30 -1.79
CA PHE A 169 8.11 -6.97 -1.33
C PHE A 169 6.93 -7.17 -0.39
N SER A 170 7.24 -7.85 0.72
CA SER A 170 6.79 -7.47 2.03
C SER A 170 6.47 -5.99 1.97
N VAL A 171 5.18 -5.67 2.04
CA VAL A 171 4.76 -4.33 2.42
C VAL A 171 5.28 -4.19 3.84
N GLN A 172 6.58 -3.91 3.98
CA GLN A 172 7.26 -3.84 5.27
C GLN A 172 6.74 -2.63 6.04
N ASN A 173 6.28 -1.62 5.30
CA ASN A 173 5.54 -0.52 5.85
C ASN A 173 4.09 -0.93 6.16
N LYS A 174 3.91 -1.39 7.40
CA LYS A 174 2.62 -1.79 7.98
C LYS A 174 1.59 -0.67 7.98
N ASP A 175 1.95 0.58 7.68
CA ASP A 175 1.03 1.71 7.64
C ASP A 175 0.34 1.90 6.30
N LEU A 176 0.81 1.23 5.24
CA LEU A 176 0.27 1.37 3.88
C LEU A 176 -0.84 0.40 3.54
N VAL A 177 -0.91 -0.68 4.29
CA VAL A 177 -1.88 -1.74 4.07
C VAL A 177 -2.64 -1.97 5.36
N PHE A 178 -3.96 -1.99 5.26
CA PHE A 178 -4.83 -2.37 6.37
C PHE A 178 -5.67 -3.57 5.95
N PRO A 179 -5.21 -4.79 6.24
CA PRO A 179 -5.95 -5.99 5.85
C PRO A 179 -7.28 -6.10 6.62
N VAL A 180 -8.33 -6.47 5.90
CA VAL A 180 -9.61 -6.89 6.49
C VAL A 180 -9.76 -8.38 6.24
N PHE A 181 -9.64 -9.18 7.29
CA PHE A 181 -9.75 -10.64 7.23
C PHE A 181 -11.23 -11.03 7.33
N ALA A 182 -11.83 -11.42 6.21
CA ALA A 182 -13.24 -11.81 6.15
C ALA A 182 -13.36 -13.31 5.86
N TYR A 183 -13.92 -14.07 6.81
CA TYR A 183 -13.94 -15.53 6.76
C TYR A 183 -15.26 -16.09 7.30
N PRO A 184 -15.75 -17.24 6.80
CA PRO A 184 -16.89 -17.90 7.41
C PRO A 184 -16.67 -18.17 8.90
N GLU A 185 -17.68 -17.95 9.74
CA GLU A 185 -17.58 -18.19 11.18
C GLU A 185 -17.03 -19.59 11.50
N GLY A 186 -16.09 -19.68 12.44
CA GLY A 186 -15.40 -20.92 12.79
C GLY A 186 -14.21 -21.31 11.88
N THR A 187 -13.95 -20.59 10.78
CA THR A 187 -12.87 -20.94 9.83
C THR A 187 -11.62 -20.07 9.93
N ARG A 188 -11.53 -19.20 10.95
CA ARG A 188 -10.40 -18.28 11.19
C ARG A 188 -9.03 -18.95 11.04
N ASN A 189 -8.83 -20.08 11.72
CA ASN A 189 -7.53 -20.75 11.76
C ASN A 189 -7.08 -21.23 10.38
N ARG A 190 -8.01 -21.66 9.52
CA ARG A 190 -7.71 -22.08 8.15
C ARG A 190 -7.26 -20.89 7.30
N LEU A 191 -7.92 -19.73 7.43
CA LEU A 191 -7.49 -18.51 6.74
C LEU A 191 -6.07 -18.12 7.15
N VAL A 192 -5.82 -18.09 8.46
CA VAL A 192 -4.50 -17.72 9.02
C VAL A 192 -3.40 -18.70 8.58
N GLU A 193 -3.69 -20.00 8.57
CA GLU A 193 -2.74 -21.03 8.12
C GLU A 193 -2.37 -20.87 6.64
N VAL A 194 -3.35 -20.57 5.77
CA VAL A 194 -3.06 -20.33 4.35
C VAL A 194 -2.33 -19.02 4.16
N LEU A 195 -2.73 -17.96 4.88
CA LEU A 195 -2.08 -16.66 4.80
C LEU A 195 -0.64 -16.70 5.31
N SER A 196 -0.34 -17.46 6.38
CA SER A 196 1.03 -17.57 6.91
C SER A 196 2.01 -18.19 5.90
N ARG A 197 1.52 -19.13 5.08
CA ARG A 197 2.31 -19.76 4.00
C ARG A 197 2.51 -18.83 2.80
N ARG A 198 1.62 -17.86 2.60
CA ARG A 198 1.62 -16.99 1.42
C ARG A 198 2.21 -15.60 1.68
N CYS A 199 1.97 -15.04 2.85
CA CYS A 199 2.38 -13.69 3.24
C CYS A 199 2.32 -13.52 4.78
N ALA A 200 3.28 -14.13 5.47
CA ALA A 200 3.38 -14.02 6.93
C ALA A 200 3.44 -12.56 7.42
N GLY A 201 4.10 -11.67 6.67
CA GLY A 201 4.21 -10.26 7.04
C GLY A 201 2.87 -9.53 7.17
N MET A 202 1.82 -9.99 6.46
CA MET A 202 0.47 -9.42 6.57
C MET A 202 -0.22 -9.78 7.89
N LEU A 203 0.15 -10.89 8.52
CA LEU A 203 -0.37 -11.29 9.84
C LEU A 203 0.15 -10.37 10.96
N ASP A 204 1.33 -9.77 10.77
CA ASP A 204 1.92 -8.86 11.74
C ASP A 204 1.45 -7.40 11.57
N MET A 205 0.56 -7.13 10.60
CA MET A 205 0.00 -5.81 10.34
C MET A 205 -1.22 -5.54 11.23
N PRO A 206 -1.46 -4.26 11.61
CA PRO A 206 -2.75 -3.86 12.13
C PRO A 206 -3.83 -4.20 11.11
N SER A 207 -4.81 -5.00 11.53
CA SER A 207 -5.87 -5.57 10.70
C SER A 207 -7.17 -5.64 11.51
N THR A 208 -8.28 -5.83 10.80
CA THR A 208 -9.58 -6.12 11.42
C THR A 208 -10.08 -7.47 10.93
N GLU A 209 -10.69 -8.23 11.84
CA GLU A 209 -11.32 -9.51 11.52
C GLU A 209 -12.84 -9.39 11.45
N VAL A 210 -13.43 -10.03 10.45
CA VAL A 210 -14.86 -10.02 10.20
C VAL A 210 -15.35 -11.46 9.98
N PRO A 211 -15.80 -12.14 11.04
CA PRO A 211 -16.50 -13.42 10.92
C PRO A 211 -17.80 -13.21 10.14
N MET A 212 -17.90 -13.89 9.00
CA MET A 212 -19.02 -13.81 8.08
C MET A 212 -20.03 -14.91 8.38
N THR A 213 -21.29 -14.51 8.47
CA THR A 213 -22.44 -15.42 8.60
C THR A 213 -23.35 -15.28 7.38
N GLU A 214 -24.47 -16.01 7.38
CA GLU A 214 -25.47 -15.85 6.32
C GLU A 214 -26.11 -14.46 6.31
N VAL A 215 -26.20 -13.82 7.47
CA VAL A 215 -26.83 -12.50 7.64
C VAL A 215 -25.84 -11.39 7.29
N PRO A 216 -26.26 -10.34 6.56
CA PRO A 216 -25.43 -9.16 6.33
C PRO A 216 -24.98 -8.50 7.65
N LEU A 217 -23.82 -7.86 7.63
CA LEU A 217 -23.33 -7.11 8.79
C LEU A 217 -24.27 -5.95 9.12
N SER A 218 -24.50 -5.71 10.41
CA SER A 218 -25.27 -4.55 10.85
C SER A 218 -24.54 -3.25 10.52
N SER A 219 -25.30 -2.17 10.33
CA SER A 219 -24.74 -0.83 10.08
C SER A 219 -23.71 -0.43 11.15
N THR A 220 -23.98 -0.75 12.41
CA THR A 220 -23.05 -0.51 13.54
C THR A 220 -21.72 -1.23 13.36
N LYS A 221 -21.73 -2.51 12.97
CA LYS A 221 -20.50 -3.27 12.72
C LYS A 221 -19.72 -2.69 11.53
N ILE A 222 -20.42 -2.31 10.46
CA ILE A 222 -19.79 -1.64 9.31
C ILE A 222 -19.14 -0.30 9.74
N SER A 223 -19.83 0.49 10.55
CA SER A 223 -19.30 1.78 11.02
C SER A 223 -18.08 1.62 11.93
N LEU A 224 -18.06 0.59 12.78
CA LEU A 224 -16.90 0.26 13.62
C LEU A 224 -15.70 -0.15 12.75
N LEU A 225 -15.90 -1.06 11.80
CA LEU A 225 -14.87 -1.48 10.84
C LEU A 225 -14.31 -0.27 10.09
N LEU A 226 -15.18 0.59 9.56
CA LEU A 226 -14.77 1.79 8.85
C LEU A 226 -13.97 2.75 9.74
N THR A 227 -14.38 2.90 11.00
CA THR A 227 -13.66 3.76 11.96
C THR A 227 -12.24 3.24 12.21
N GLU A 228 -12.05 1.93 12.29
CA GLU A 228 -10.73 1.31 12.44
C GLU A 228 -9.85 1.57 11.22
N VAL A 229 -10.39 1.36 10.00
CA VAL A 229 -9.71 1.68 8.74
C VAL A 229 -9.31 3.16 8.70
N LEU A 230 -10.26 4.07 8.95
CA LEU A 230 -10.04 5.52 8.86
C LEU A 230 -9.16 6.07 9.99
N ARG A 231 -9.09 5.41 11.14
CA ARG A 231 -8.16 5.80 12.21
C ARG A 231 -6.71 5.59 11.79
N LYS A 232 -6.43 4.53 11.04
CA LYS A 232 -5.08 4.24 10.55
C LYS A 232 -4.60 5.24 9.50
N VAL A 233 -5.50 5.99 8.86
CA VAL A 233 -5.19 6.99 7.82
C VAL A 233 -4.54 8.26 8.41
N ARG A 234 -4.80 8.52 9.69
CA ARG A 234 -4.13 9.57 10.48
C ARG A 234 -2.76 9.10 10.92
#